data_AF-A0A5D2MBD3-F1
#
_entry.id   AF-A0A5D2MBD3-F1
#
_cell.length_a   1.000
_cell.length_b   1.000
_cell.length_c   1.000
_cell.angle_alpha   90.00
_cell.angle_beta   90.00
_cell.angle_gamma   90.00
#
_symmetry.space_group_name_H-M   'P 1'
#
loop_
_entity.id
_entity.type
_entity.pdbx_description
1 polymer ?
#
loop_
_entity_poly.entity_id
_entity_poly.type
_entity_poly.pdbx_seq_one_letter_code
_entity_poly.pdbx_strand_id
1 'polypeptide(L)'
;MGISPLPLLSLDCNDQMSESKRRLKRHWRCRRRSRSMLMKRIPEGCTRTLNPFQKKVKTLKKLIPNKESMGLGGLFRDTAEYIMCLQMRVKVMQIMVKVLTGSNE
;
A
#
# COMPACT_ATOMS: atom_id res chain seq x y z
N MET A 1 -34.12 67.53 -43.64
CA MET A 1 -34.43 66.20 -44.19
C MET A 1 -33.14 65.62 -44.77
N GLY A 2 -32.32 64.98 -43.93
CA GLY A 2 -31.08 64.33 -44.33
C GLY A 2 -31.07 62.96 -43.68
N ILE A 3 -30.90 61.94 -44.52
CA ILE A 3 -31.33 60.56 -44.34
C ILE A 3 -30.30 59.78 -43.51
N SER A 4 -30.80 58.86 -42.68
CA SER A 4 -30.10 58.03 -41.70
C SER A 4 -28.91 57.20 -42.24
N PRO A 5 -27.89 56.87 -41.42
CA PRO A 5 -26.87 55.90 -41.82
C PRO A 5 -27.35 54.47 -41.53
N LEU A 6 -27.35 53.62 -42.56
CA LEU A 6 -27.46 52.16 -42.40
C LEU A 6 -26.09 51.58 -42.05
N PRO A 7 -25.97 50.64 -41.08
CA PRO A 7 -24.76 49.89 -40.88
C PRO A 7 -24.72 48.72 -41.88
N LEU A 8 -23.69 48.71 -42.72
CA LEU A 8 -23.34 47.60 -43.59
C LEU A 8 -22.82 46.46 -42.68
N LEU A 9 -23.67 45.45 -42.45
CA LEU A 9 -23.28 44.16 -41.87
C LEU A 9 -22.24 43.51 -42.78
N SER A 10 -21.00 43.38 -42.32
CA SER A 10 -20.02 42.48 -42.91
C SER A 10 -19.53 41.50 -41.87
N LEU A 11 -19.54 40.23 -42.26
CA LEU A 11 -19.46 39.03 -41.44
C LEU A 11 -18.10 38.88 -40.74
N ASP A 12 -18.17 38.49 -39.47
CA ASP A 12 -17.06 38.09 -38.62
C ASP A 12 -16.20 36.97 -39.24
N CYS A 13 -14.98 37.30 -39.71
CA CYS A 13 -13.92 36.32 -40.00
C CYS A 13 -13.15 35.91 -38.72
N ASN A 14 -13.84 35.67 -37.61
CA ASN A 14 -13.18 35.35 -36.32
C ASN A 14 -13.51 33.96 -35.74
N ASP A 15 -14.35 33.16 -36.39
CA ASP A 15 -14.83 31.89 -35.80
C ASP A 15 -13.85 30.70 -35.93
N GLN A 16 -12.98 30.72 -36.94
CA GLN A 16 -12.07 29.60 -37.24
C GLN A 16 -10.92 29.46 -36.21
N MET A 17 -10.43 30.59 -35.71
CA MET A 17 -9.42 30.64 -34.65
C MET A 17 -10.02 30.32 -33.27
N SER A 18 -11.33 30.55 -33.11
CA SER A 18 -12.13 30.20 -31.93
C SER A 18 -12.29 28.67 -31.81
N GLU A 19 -12.65 28.01 -32.90
CA GLU A 19 -12.79 26.55 -33.04
C GLU A 19 -11.48 25.81 -32.71
N SER A 20 -10.36 26.27 -33.25
CA SER A 20 -9.04 25.64 -33.09
C SER A 20 -8.57 25.68 -31.63
N LYS A 21 -8.75 26.82 -30.96
CA LYS A 21 -8.47 26.97 -29.51
C LYS A 21 -9.42 26.10 -28.66
N ARG A 22 -10.70 25.99 -29.05
CA ARG A 22 -11.68 25.11 -28.39
C ARG A 22 -11.32 23.63 -28.53
N ARG A 23 -10.82 23.19 -29.69
CA ARG A 23 -10.36 21.82 -29.95
C ARG A 23 -9.11 21.49 -29.13
N LEU A 24 -8.14 22.38 -29.09
CA LEU A 24 -6.94 22.22 -28.25
C LEU A 24 -7.33 22.11 -26.77
N LYS A 25 -8.19 23.00 -26.26
CA LYS A 25 -8.67 22.97 -24.87
C LYS A 25 -9.45 21.70 -24.52
N ARG A 26 -10.20 21.13 -25.49
CA ARG A 26 -10.85 19.81 -25.36
C ARG A 26 -9.81 18.69 -25.31
N HIS A 27 -8.81 18.69 -26.20
CA HIS A 27 -7.72 17.71 -26.19
C HIS A 27 -6.94 17.74 -24.88
N TRP A 28 -6.57 18.92 -24.37
CA TRP A 28 -5.91 19.09 -23.07
C TRP A 28 -6.77 18.57 -21.91
N ARG A 29 -8.10 18.81 -21.92
CA ARG A 29 -9.03 18.27 -20.92
C ARG A 29 -9.14 16.74 -20.99
N CYS A 30 -9.28 16.17 -22.19
CA CYS A 30 -9.32 14.71 -22.38
C CYS A 30 -8.00 14.05 -21.93
N ARG A 31 -6.86 14.63 -22.31
CA ARG A 31 -5.53 14.14 -21.91
C ARG A 31 -5.29 14.24 -20.41
N ARG A 32 -5.71 15.34 -19.76
CA ARG A 32 -5.64 15.52 -18.30
C ARG A 32 -6.56 14.55 -17.55
N ARG A 33 -7.79 14.33 -18.04
CA ARG A 33 -8.74 13.37 -17.47
C ARG A 33 -8.21 11.94 -17.60
N SER A 34 -7.69 11.57 -18.76
CA SER A 34 -7.09 10.27 -19.04
C SER A 34 -5.85 10.00 -18.17
N ARG A 35 -4.96 10.98 -18.01
CA ARG A 35 -3.84 10.89 -17.05
C ARG A 35 -4.29 10.78 -15.59
N SER A 36 -5.35 11.49 -15.19
CA SER A 36 -5.87 11.36 -13.81
C SER A 36 -6.47 9.97 -13.55
N MET A 37 -7.07 9.33 -14.56
CA MET A 37 -7.58 7.96 -14.45
C MET A 37 -6.46 6.91 -14.44
N LEU A 38 -5.36 7.16 -15.17
CA LEU A 38 -4.15 6.32 -15.11
C LEU A 38 -3.46 6.40 -13.74
N MET A 39 -3.41 7.58 -13.13
CA MET A 39 -2.82 7.79 -11.80
C MET A 39 -3.72 7.33 -10.64
N LYS A 40 -5.02 7.08 -10.90
CA LYS A 40 -5.96 6.52 -9.92
C LYS A 40 -5.93 5.00 -9.85
N ARG A 41 -5.07 4.33 -10.63
CA ARG A 41 -4.70 2.93 -10.44
C ARG A 41 -3.39 2.82 -9.68
N ILE A 42 -3.26 3.56 -8.57
CA ILE A 42 -2.43 3.04 -7.49
C ILE A 42 -3.32 1.97 -6.86
N PRO A 43 -3.01 0.67 -6.98
CA PRO A 43 -3.75 -0.34 -6.25
C PRO A 43 -3.59 0.04 -4.78
N GLU A 44 -4.70 0.18 -4.05
CA GLU A 44 -4.75 0.24 -2.59
C GLU A 44 -4.32 -1.13 -2.03
N GLY A 45 -3.07 -1.45 -2.28
CA GLY A 45 -2.54 -2.79 -2.45
C GLY A 45 -1.10 -2.78 -2.97
N CYS A 46 -0.46 -1.60 -3.10
CA CYS A 46 0.98 -1.47 -2.93
C CYS A 46 1.32 -1.86 -1.48
N THR A 47 1.22 -3.16 -1.21
CA THR A 47 1.94 -3.80 -0.14
C THR A 47 3.38 -3.44 -0.44
N ARG A 48 3.89 -2.36 0.18
CA ARG A 48 5.31 -2.05 0.20
C ARG A 48 5.98 -3.39 0.37
N THR A 49 6.72 -3.84 -0.64
CA THR A 49 7.35 -5.14 -0.64
C THR A 49 8.24 -5.18 0.59
N LEU A 50 7.71 -5.70 1.70
CA LEU A 50 8.41 -5.67 2.97
C LEU A 50 9.71 -6.39 2.71
N ASN A 51 10.82 -5.75 3.07
CA ASN A 51 12.13 -6.35 2.95
C ASN A 51 12.07 -7.76 3.54
N PRO A 52 12.73 -8.76 2.95
CA PRO A 52 12.66 -10.14 3.44
C PRO A 52 12.95 -10.24 4.95
N PHE A 53 13.82 -9.36 5.45
CA PHE A 53 14.08 -9.19 6.88
C PHE A 53 12.83 -8.77 7.69
N GLN A 54 12.09 -7.75 7.23
CA GLN A 54 10.86 -7.30 7.88
C GLN A 54 9.78 -8.40 7.87
N LYS A 55 9.71 -9.22 6.82
CA LYS A 55 8.83 -10.39 6.79
C LYS A 55 9.20 -11.39 7.89
N LYS A 56 10.49 -11.71 8.04
CA LYS A 56 10.99 -12.59 9.11
C LYS A 56 10.70 -12.04 10.51
N VAL A 57 10.94 -10.75 10.73
CA VAL A 57 10.63 -10.07 12.00
C VAL A 57 9.12 -10.12 12.29
N LYS A 58 8.28 -9.89 11.28
CA LYS A 58 6.82 -9.99 11.43
C LYS A 58 6.39 -11.41 11.78
N THR A 59 6.98 -12.43 11.15
CA THR A 59 6.71 -13.83 11.51
C THR A 59 7.17 -14.13 12.94
N LEU A 60 8.35 -13.66 13.33
CA LEU A 60 8.87 -13.87 14.69
C LEU A 60 7.94 -13.25 15.74
N LYS A 61 7.46 -12.03 15.52
CA LYS A 61 6.47 -11.38 16.40
C LYS A 61 5.17 -12.16 16.58
N LYS A 62 4.75 -12.95 15.57
CA LYS A 62 3.55 -13.80 15.66
C LYS A 62 3.78 -15.09 16.45
N LEU A 63 5.03 -15.57 16.49
CA LEU A 63 5.37 -16.82 17.19
C LEU A 63 5.61 -16.61 18.68
N ILE A 64 6.03 -15.40 19.09
CA ILE A 64 6.32 -15.09 20.48
C ILE A 64 5.09 -14.44 21.14
N PRO A 65 4.64 -14.94 22.31
CA PRO A 65 3.48 -14.37 23.01
C PRO A 65 3.66 -12.87 23.33
N ASN A 66 2.62 -12.06 23.11
CA ASN A 66 2.53 -10.66 23.53
C ASN A 66 3.62 -9.70 22.97
N LYS A 67 4.08 -9.87 21.72
CA LYS A 67 5.19 -9.07 21.13
C LYS A 67 4.81 -8.12 19.98
N GLU A 68 3.54 -7.80 19.80
CA GLU A 68 3.08 -7.00 18.65
C GLU A 68 3.75 -5.61 18.58
N SER A 69 3.90 -4.93 19.72
CA SER A 69 4.44 -3.56 19.84
C SER A 69 5.94 -3.46 20.17
N MET A 70 6.66 -4.58 20.28
CA MET A 70 8.05 -4.58 20.77
C MET A 70 9.08 -4.15 19.69
N GLY A 71 10.12 -3.43 20.12
CA GLY A 71 11.31 -3.13 19.30
C GLY A 71 12.19 -4.36 19.07
N LEU A 72 13.13 -4.27 18.12
CA LEU A 72 13.96 -5.42 17.68
C LEU A 72 14.83 -6.03 18.80
N GLY A 73 15.54 -5.20 19.57
CA GLY A 73 16.42 -5.70 20.64
C GLY A 73 15.66 -6.49 21.71
N GLY A 74 14.51 -5.96 22.14
CA GLY A 74 13.61 -6.64 23.07
C GLY A 74 13.02 -7.92 22.47
N LEU A 75 12.63 -7.89 21.20
CA LEU A 75 12.08 -9.06 20.50
C LEU A 75 13.06 -10.24 20.53
N PHE A 76 14.35 -10.01 20.26
CA PHE A 76 15.36 -11.08 20.26
C PHE A 76 15.65 -11.62 21.67
N ARG A 77 15.75 -10.74 22.68
CA ARG A 77 15.93 -11.15 24.07
C ARG A 77 14.78 -12.05 24.53
N ASP A 78 13.54 -11.60 24.33
CA ASP A 78 12.37 -12.34 24.75
C ASP A 78 12.18 -13.64 23.94
N THR A 79 12.63 -13.64 22.68
CA THR A 79 12.69 -14.85 21.86
C THR A 79 13.65 -15.88 22.46
N ALA A 80 14.84 -15.46 22.87
CA ALA A 80 15.83 -16.36 23.48
C ALA A 80 15.30 -16.95 24.79
N GLU A 81 14.67 -16.12 25.62
CA GLU A 81 14.00 -16.56 26.84
C GLU A 81 12.88 -17.57 26.55
N TYR A 82 12.02 -17.28 25.56
CA TYR A 82 10.94 -18.19 25.17
C TYR A 82 11.46 -19.53 24.64
N ILE A 83 12.53 -19.54 23.84
CA ILE A 83 13.19 -20.78 23.39
C ILE A 83 13.67 -21.59 24.58
N MET A 84 14.33 -20.96 25.55
CA MET A 84 14.84 -21.65 26.74
C MET A 84 13.70 -22.25 27.58
N CYS A 85 12.61 -21.50 27.77
CA CYS A 85 11.40 -21.99 28.43
C CYS A 85 10.77 -23.19 27.70
N LEU A 86 10.67 -23.14 26.36
CA LEU A 86 10.16 -24.26 25.56
C LEU A 86 11.05 -25.50 25.70
N GLN A 87 12.37 -25.33 25.60
CA GLN A 87 13.31 -26.43 25.78
C GLN A 87 13.18 -27.08 27.16
N MET A 88 13.05 -26.27 28.21
CA MET A 88 12.87 -26.79 29.57
C MET A 88 11.54 -27.56 29.71
N ARG A 89 10.45 -27.03 29.15
CA ARG A 89 9.15 -27.72 29.15
C ARG A 89 9.20 -29.06 28.44
N VAL A 90 9.85 -29.13 27.28
CA VAL A 90 10.04 -30.39 26.55
C VAL A 90 10.85 -31.39 27.39
N LYS A 91 11.94 -30.96 28.04
CA LYS A 91 12.73 -31.83 28.93
C LYS A 91 11.91 -32.39 30.08
N VAL A 92 11.10 -31.56 30.73
CA VAL A 92 10.21 -32.02 31.83
C VAL A 92 9.18 -33.02 31.31
N MET A 93 8.55 -32.75 30.16
CA MET A 93 7.58 -33.69 29.56
C MET A 93 8.25 -35.01 29.20
N GLN A 94 9.48 -35.00 28.69
CA GLN A 94 10.24 -36.22 28.41
C GLN A 94 10.55 -37.02 29.69
N ILE A 95 10.94 -36.36 30.78
CA ILE A 95 11.16 -37.01 32.08
C ILE A 95 9.84 -37.62 32.58
N MET A 96 8.75 -36.85 32.54
CA MET A 96 7.43 -37.31 32.96
C MET A 96 6.98 -38.54 32.17
N VAL A 97 7.16 -38.55 30.84
CA VAL A 97 6.87 -39.73 30.00
C VAL A 97 7.74 -40.91 30.43
N LYS A 98 9.05 -40.74 30.60
CA LYS A 98 9.93 -41.84 31.05
C LYS A 98 9.51 -42.43 32.40
N VAL A 99 9.11 -41.58 33.34
CA VAL A 99 8.64 -42.01 34.66
C VAL A 99 7.29 -42.74 34.55
N LEU A 100 6.34 -42.20 33.78
CA LEU A 100 4.99 -42.76 33.67
C LEU A 100 4.91 -44.01 32.79
N THR A 101 5.73 -44.11 31.75
CA THR A 101 5.75 -45.29 30.87
C THR A 101 6.37 -46.50 31.55
N GLY A 102 7.09 -46.30 32.67
CA GLY A 102 7.79 -47.35 33.37
C GLY A 102 8.96 -47.88 32.54
N SER A 103 10.07 -48.18 33.19
CA SER A 103 11.09 -49.07 32.62
C SER A 103 10.44 -50.44 32.41
N ASN A 104 9.74 -50.65 31.30
CA ASN A 104 9.30 -51.98 30.86
C ASN A 104 10.46 -52.73 30.18
N GLU A 105 11.62 -52.72 30.82
CA GLU A 105 12.66 -53.74 30.65
C GLU A 105 12.59 -54.70 31.83
#